data_AF-A0A7W1ZSM6-F1
#
_entry.id   AF-A0A7W1ZSM6-F1
#
_cell.length_a   1.000
_cell.length_b   1.000
_cell.length_c   1.000
_cell.angle_alpha   90.00
_cell.angle_beta   90.00
_cell.angle_gamma   90.00
#
_symmetry.space_group_name_H-M   'P 1'
#
loop_
_entity.id
_entity.type
_entity.pdbx_description
1 polymer ?
#
loop_
_entity_poly.entity_id
_entity_poly.type
_entity_poly.pdbx_seq_one_letter_code
_entity_poly.pdbx_strand_id
1 'polypeptide(L)'
;MADLQEPVSLPPKTQLLDENVVFSILGDPLRRKLLMVLARKSAQPAADLHKTHQLCSTVKHLAVMRSAGFVIMAANPADGRRALYSLSPAISAVVSECSVAFHFCFQSFSAEVSIGASVSPTKHQWNEDFVFDTLAEPVRRRLLLALARGGPQPAVNLQGAGGRTIDDTLKRLARMRTAGLVTMSDNQKDGRRNLYSLSPQVPLTTDGASKVIDFGFCVLRLG
;
A
#
# COMPACT_ATOMS: atom_id res chain seq x y z
N MET A 1 -40.78 -25.60 26.18
CA MET A 1 -39.38 -25.62 25.69
C MET A 1 -39.36 -24.87 24.38
N ALA A 2 -39.10 -23.56 24.43
CA ALA A 2 -38.94 -22.73 23.25
C ALA A 2 -37.54 -22.11 23.36
N ASP A 3 -36.62 -22.62 22.54
CA ASP A 3 -35.27 -22.09 22.40
C ASP A 3 -35.36 -20.68 21.80
N LEU A 4 -34.97 -19.69 22.58
CA LEU A 4 -34.79 -18.32 22.13
C LEU A 4 -33.46 -18.25 21.40
N GLN A 5 -33.53 -18.29 20.08
CA GLN A 5 -32.37 -18.09 19.22
C GLN A 5 -31.95 -16.61 19.27
N GLU A 6 -30.81 -16.33 19.90
CA GLU A 6 -30.21 -15.00 19.93
C GLU A 6 -29.90 -14.54 18.48
N PRO A 7 -30.19 -13.27 18.13
CA PRO A 7 -29.86 -12.74 16.82
C PRO A 7 -28.34 -12.66 16.68
N VAL A 8 -27.80 -13.42 15.72
CA VAL A 8 -26.41 -13.33 15.26
C VAL A 8 -26.13 -11.89 14.85
N SER A 9 -25.42 -11.17 15.70
CA SER A 9 -24.90 -9.83 15.40
C SER A 9 -24.01 -9.92 14.17
N LEU A 10 -24.47 -9.35 13.06
CA LEU A 10 -23.64 -9.06 11.89
C LEU A 10 -22.36 -8.33 12.35
N PRO A 11 -21.18 -8.69 11.82
CA PRO A 11 -19.95 -7.97 12.13
C PRO A 11 -20.13 -6.49 11.75
N PRO A 12 -19.59 -5.55 12.55
CA PRO A 12 -19.73 -4.13 12.30
C PRO A 12 -19.21 -3.81 10.90
N LYS A 13 -19.99 -3.02 10.15
CA LYS A 13 -19.63 -2.49 8.82
C LYS A 13 -18.15 -2.13 8.82
N THR A 14 -17.33 -2.97 8.19
CA THR A 14 -15.90 -2.71 8.01
C THR A 14 -15.84 -1.38 7.28
N GLN A 15 -15.40 -0.32 7.94
CA GLN A 15 -15.22 0.97 7.29
C GLN A 15 -14.22 0.71 6.16
N LEU A 16 -14.71 0.68 4.92
CA LEU A 16 -13.89 0.53 3.73
C LEU A 16 -12.96 1.74 3.70
N LEU A 17 -11.71 1.55 4.12
CA LEU A 17 -10.69 2.59 4.05
C LEU A 17 -10.50 2.97 2.57
N ASP A 18 -10.51 4.26 2.28
CA ASP A 18 -10.23 4.76 0.93
C ASP A 18 -8.83 4.31 0.51
N GLU A 19 -8.75 3.62 -0.62
CA GLU A 19 -7.52 3.13 -1.22
C GLU A 19 -6.44 4.22 -1.37
N ASN A 20 -6.83 5.44 -1.73
CA ASN A 20 -5.89 6.55 -1.84
C ASN A 20 -5.30 6.91 -0.47
N VAL A 21 -6.13 6.87 0.57
CA VAL A 21 -5.70 7.15 1.94
C VAL A 21 -4.75 6.05 2.41
N VAL A 22 -5.07 4.78 2.17
CA VAL A 22 -4.20 3.66 2.59
C VAL A 22 -2.82 3.76 1.98
N PHE A 23 -2.73 3.89 0.66
CA PHE A 23 -1.42 3.97 0.00
C PHE A 23 -0.71 5.30 0.29
N SER A 24 -1.43 6.39 0.57
CA SER A 24 -0.82 7.64 1.05
C SER A 24 -0.19 7.48 2.44
N ILE A 25 -0.81 6.71 3.34
CA ILE A 25 -0.22 6.34 4.64
C ILE A 25 1.03 5.46 4.44
N LEU A 26 0.92 4.42 3.62
CA LEU A 26 2.01 3.47 3.38
C LEU A 26 3.16 4.06 2.55
N GLY A 27 2.93 5.10 1.76
CA GLY A 27 3.98 5.80 1.01
C GLY A 27 5.11 6.36 1.88
N ASP A 28 4.87 6.55 3.17
CA ASP A 28 5.83 7.12 4.09
C ASP A 28 6.50 6.04 4.96
N PRO A 29 7.84 5.98 4.93
CA PRO A 29 8.59 4.94 5.63
C PRO A 29 8.44 5.03 7.16
N LEU A 30 8.29 6.23 7.73
CA LEU A 30 8.08 6.41 9.16
C LEU A 30 6.69 5.91 9.57
N ARG A 31 5.67 6.17 8.77
CA ARG A 31 4.30 5.66 9.01
C ARG A 31 4.24 4.15 8.91
N ARG A 32 4.90 3.53 7.92
CA ARG A 32 5.07 2.06 7.84
C ARG A 32 5.77 1.49 9.07
N LYS A 33 6.87 2.10 9.51
CA LYS A 33 7.59 1.68 10.72
C LYS A 33 6.75 1.83 11.98
N LEU A 34 5.93 2.87 12.10
CA LEU A 34 5.00 3.03 13.21
C LEU A 34 3.91 1.95 13.21
N LEU A 35 3.34 1.63 12.06
CA LEU A 35 2.37 0.53 11.93
C LEU A 35 2.98 -0.81 12.38
N MET A 36 4.22 -1.09 11.98
CA MET A 36 4.96 -2.28 12.42
C MET A 36 5.12 -2.35 13.94
N VAL A 37 5.50 -1.25 14.56
CA VAL A 37 5.70 -1.19 16.02
C VAL A 37 4.37 -1.37 16.74
N LEU A 38 3.31 -0.69 16.28
CA LEU A 38 1.97 -0.78 16.87
C LEU A 38 1.26 -2.12 16.61
N ALA A 39 1.66 -2.85 15.57
CA ALA A 39 1.19 -4.21 15.33
C ALA A 39 1.83 -5.20 16.30
N ARG A 40 3.14 -5.05 16.55
CA ARG A 40 3.91 -5.96 17.42
C ARG A 40 3.72 -5.67 18.90
N LYS A 41 3.59 -4.40 19.27
CA LYS A 41 3.42 -3.96 20.66
C LYS A 41 2.00 -3.43 20.83
N SER A 42 1.34 -3.89 21.89
CA SER A 42 0.07 -3.32 22.34
C SER A 42 0.23 -1.83 22.68
N ALA A 43 -0.89 -1.12 22.83
CA ALA A 43 -1.00 0.33 22.90
C ALA A 43 0.21 1.06 23.55
N GLN A 44 0.87 1.96 22.81
CA GLN A 44 2.07 2.68 23.25
C GLN A 44 1.87 4.20 23.29
N PRO A 45 2.49 4.93 24.23
CA PRO A 45 2.48 6.39 24.19
C PRO A 45 3.47 6.93 23.15
N ALA A 46 3.18 8.10 22.58
CA ALA A 46 4.00 8.72 21.54
C ALA A 46 5.46 8.99 21.99
N ALA A 47 5.67 9.25 23.29
CA ALA A 47 7.00 9.49 23.85
C ALA A 47 7.89 8.24 23.78
N ASP A 48 7.32 7.06 24.00
CA ASP A 48 8.08 5.80 23.97
C ASP A 48 8.37 5.41 22.51
N LEU A 49 7.41 5.63 21.60
CA LEU A 49 7.63 5.47 20.17
C LEU A 49 8.76 6.37 19.64
N HIS A 50 8.82 7.63 20.10
CA HIS A 50 9.89 8.57 19.76
C HIS A 50 11.25 8.10 20.29
N LYS A 51 11.34 7.76 21.59
CA LYS A 51 12.59 7.37 22.25
C LYS A 51 13.13 6.02 21.76
N THR A 52 12.28 5.01 21.67
CA THR A 52 12.69 3.64 21.34
C THR A 52 13.09 3.48 19.87
N HIS A 53 12.53 4.29 18.97
CA HIS A 53 12.75 4.13 17.53
C HIS A 53 13.39 5.34 16.85
N GLN A 54 13.77 6.37 17.62
CA GLN A 54 14.36 7.64 17.17
C GLN A 54 13.56 8.31 16.04
N LEU A 55 12.23 8.24 16.12
CA LEU A 55 11.33 8.72 15.07
C LEU A 55 11.04 10.20 15.30
N CYS A 56 11.56 11.10 14.47
CA CYS A 56 11.18 12.51 14.53
C CYS A 56 9.70 12.69 14.11
N SER A 57 9.03 13.71 14.65
CA SER A 57 7.65 14.07 14.26
C SER A 57 6.57 13.00 14.48
N THR A 58 6.78 12.03 15.38
CA THR A 58 5.86 10.91 15.68
C THR A 58 4.42 11.37 15.90
N VAL A 59 4.22 12.44 16.68
CA VAL A 59 2.89 12.97 17.00
C VAL A 59 2.14 13.43 15.75
N LYS A 60 2.84 14.06 14.80
CA LYS A 60 2.23 14.52 13.53
C LYS A 60 1.81 13.32 12.68
N HIS A 61 2.68 12.32 12.52
CA HIS A 61 2.35 11.11 11.77
C HIS A 61 1.20 10.33 12.42
N LEU A 62 1.19 10.18 13.75
CA LEU A 62 0.10 9.55 14.49
C LEU A 62 -1.22 10.32 14.34
N ALA A 63 -1.18 11.65 14.30
CA ALA A 63 -2.38 12.45 14.04
C ALA A 63 -2.96 12.19 12.64
N VAL A 64 -2.11 12.13 11.61
CA VAL A 64 -2.52 11.80 10.24
C VAL A 64 -3.06 10.37 10.14
N MET A 65 -2.39 9.41 10.77
CA MET A 65 -2.84 8.01 10.81
C MET A 65 -4.16 7.86 11.57
N ARG A 66 -4.36 8.63 12.64
CA ARG A 66 -5.64 8.68 13.38
C ARG A 66 -6.76 9.26 12.54
N SER A 67 -6.53 10.39 11.84
CA SER A 67 -7.55 10.95 10.94
C SER A 67 -7.89 10.01 9.78
N ALA A 68 -6.94 9.17 9.38
CA ALA A 68 -7.13 8.14 8.37
C ALA A 68 -7.76 6.83 8.91
N GLY A 69 -8.05 6.74 10.21
CA GLY A 69 -8.65 5.55 10.83
C GLY A 69 -7.69 4.38 11.04
N PHE A 70 -6.38 4.59 10.91
CA PHE A 70 -5.36 3.54 11.11
C PHE A 70 -5.05 3.27 12.57
N VAL A 71 -5.15 4.31 13.40
CA VAL A 71 -4.74 4.29 14.79
C VAL A 71 -5.85 4.90 15.63
N ILE A 72 -6.16 4.25 16.75
CA ILE A 72 -7.06 4.79 17.77
C ILE A 72 -6.25 5.38 18.92
N MET A 73 -6.82 6.40 19.55
CA MET A 73 -6.22 7.10 20.67
C MET A 73 -7.07 6.86 21.91
N ALA A 74 -6.48 6.30 22.95
CA ALA A 74 -7.11 6.08 24.25
C ALA A 74 -6.37 6.85 25.34
N ALA A 75 -7.09 7.25 26.39
CA ALA A 75 -6.45 7.80 27.58
C ALA A 75 -5.60 6.71 28.26
N ASN A 76 -4.38 7.05 28.69
CA ASN A 76 -3.56 6.12 29.46
C ASN A 76 -4.14 5.98 30.88
N PRO A 77 -4.62 4.78 31.29
CA PRO A 77 -5.18 4.60 32.63
C PRO A 77 -4.14 4.78 33.75
N ALA A 78 -2.84 4.66 33.46
CA ALA A 78 -1.78 4.77 34.46
C ALA A 78 -1.35 6.21 34.78
N ASP A 79 -1.46 7.13 33.83
CA ASP A 79 -0.92 8.50 33.94
C ASP A 79 -2.01 9.57 33.70
N GLY A 80 -3.12 9.23 33.04
CA GLY A 80 -4.25 10.11 32.69
C GLY A 80 -3.93 11.26 31.72
N ARG A 81 -2.65 11.63 31.59
CA ARG A 81 -2.15 12.76 30.79
C ARG A 81 -1.64 12.34 29.42
N ARG A 82 -1.11 11.12 29.30
CA ARG A 82 -0.55 10.60 28.06
C ARG A 82 -1.62 9.83 27.29
N ALA A 83 -1.66 10.03 25.99
CA ALA A 83 -2.48 9.21 25.10
C ALA A 83 -1.72 7.94 24.71
N LEU A 84 -2.41 6.80 24.77
CA LEU A 84 -1.96 5.54 24.18
C LEU A 84 -2.50 5.44 22.76
N TYR A 85 -1.63 5.00 21.85
CA TYR A 85 -1.95 4.77 20.45
C TYR A 85 -1.90 3.28 20.19
N SER A 86 -2.94 2.73 19.56
CA SER A 86 -3.00 1.34 19.11
C SER A 86 -3.60 1.25 17.73
N LEU A 87 -3.36 0.13 17.03
CA LEU A 87 -3.99 -0.11 15.74
C LEU A 87 -5.52 -0.10 15.86
N SER A 88 -6.16 0.45 14.85
CA SER A 88 -7.61 0.38 14.70
C SER A 88 -8.05 -1.07 14.51
N PRO A 89 -9.13 -1.51 15.18
CA PRO A 89 -9.68 -2.85 14.98
C PRO A 89 -10.24 -3.06 13.56
N ALA A 90 -10.43 -1.98 12.78
CA ALA A 90 -10.80 -2.07 11.37
C ALA A 90 -9.65 -2.54 10.47
N ILE A 91 -8.41 -2.61 10.99
CA ILE A 91 -7.25 -3.09 10.25
C ILE A 91 -6.93 -4.51 10.70
N SER A 92 -7.04 -5.46 9.78
CA SER A 92 -6.57 -6.82 9.99
C SER A 92 -5.06 -6.89 9.76
N ALA A 93 -4.31 -7.01 10.87
CA ALA A 93 -2.87 -7.22 10.85
C ALA A 93 -2.54 -8.64 11.34
N VAL A 94 -1.81 -9.40 10.54
CA VAL A 94 -1.25 -10.70 10.90
C VAL A 94 0.22 -10.49 11.22
N VAL A 95 0.59 -10.72 12.48
CA VAL A 95 1.96 -10.56 12.95
C VAL A 95 2.66 -11.92 12.90
N SER A 96 3.78 -11.98 12.17
CA SER A 96 4.73 -13.08 12.16
C SER A 96 6.03 -12.65 12.85
N GLU A 97 6.90 -13.61 13.19
CA GLU A 97 8.19 -13.36 13.83
C GLU A 97 9.07 -12.41 12.98
N CYS A 98 9.00 -12.54 11.65
CA CYS A 98 9.85 -11.79 10.71
C CYS A 98 9.13 -10.62 9.99
N SER A 99 7.79 -10.60 9.95
CA SER A 99 7.02 -9.64 9.17
C SER A 99 5.63 -9.36 9.78
N VAL A 100 4.97 -8.29 9.37
CA VAL A 100 3.56 -8.04 9.65
C VAL A 100 2.84 -7.87 8.33
N ALA A 101 1.87 -8.73 8.06
CA ALA A 101 0.99 -8.63 6.91
C ALA A 101 -0.27 -7.83 7.29
N PHE A 102 -0.62 -6.84 6.48
CA PHE A 102 -1.85 -6.07 6.60
C PHE A 102 -2.73 -6.41 5.40
N HIS A 103 -3.98 -6.80 5.68
CA HIS A 103 -4.95 -7.08 4.62
C HIS A 103 -5.91 -5.89 4.47
N PHE A 104 -5.97 -5.36 3.26
CA PHE A 104 -6.89 -4.30 2.89
C PHE A 104 -7.77 -4.76 1.73
N CYS A 105 -9.08 -4.69 1.92
CA CYS A 105 -10.07 -4.99 0.88
C CYS A 105 -10.61 -3.66 0.33
N PHE A 106 -10.48 -3.44 -0.99
CA PHE A 106 -11.01 -2.27 -1.68
C PHE A 106 -12.07 -2.68 -2.71
N GLN A 107 -12.90 -1.73 -3.14
CA GLN A 107 -13.95 -1.97 -4.14
C GLN A 107 -13.43 -2.48 -5.49
N SER A 108 -12.17 -2.17 -5.85
CA SER A 108 -11.61 -2.47 -7.17
C SER A 108 -10.45 -3.47 -7.16
N PHE A 109 -9.91 -3.81 -6.00
CA PHE A 109 -8.90 -4.86 -5.80
C PHE A 109 -8.66 -5.13 -4.31
N SER A 110 -7.97 -6.22 -4.00
CA SER A 110 -7.46 -6.49 -2.65
C SER A 110 -5.94 -6.32 -2.61
N ALA A 111 -5.42 -5.73 -1.53
CA ALA A 111 -4.00 -5.61 -1.28
C ALA A 111 -3.61 -6.34 -0.01
N GLU A 112 -2.52 -7.08 -0.07
CA GLU A 112 -1.85 -7.66 1.08
C GLU A 112 -0.46 -7.03 1.19
N VAL A 113 -0.18 -6.42 2.34
CA VAL A 113 1.03 -5.64 2.55
C VAL A 113 1.82 -6.27 3.69
N SER A 114 2.92 -6.93 3.36
CA SER A 114 3.85 -7.55 4.30
C SER A 114 5.01 -6.62 4.59
N ILE A 115 4.98 -5.92 5.71
CA ILE A 115 6.08 -5.05 6.15
C ILE A 115 7.04 -5.87 7.02
N GLY A 116 8.33 -5.89 6.68
CA GLY A 116 9.36 -6.69 7.36
C GLY A 116 10.08 -7.67 6.43
N ALA A 117 11.02 -8.44 6.97
CA ALA A 117 11.86 -9.33 6.17
C ALA A 117 11.04 -10.52 5.64
N SER A 118 10.51 -10.38 4.42
CA SER A 118 9.97 -11.49 3.64
C SER A 118 11.14 -12.30 3.08
N VAL A 119 11.36 -13.49 3.62
CA VAL A 119 12.31 -14.47 3.08
C VAL A 119 11.63 -15.20 1.93
N SER A 120 11.47 -14.50 0.80
CA SER A 120 11.10 -15.11 -0.47
C SER A 120 12.19 -14.79 -1.48
N PRO A 121 12.92 -15.77 -2.03
CA PRO A 121 14.07 -15.53 -2.88
C PRO A 121 13.62 -15.23 -4.32
N THR A 122 13.09 -14.04 -4.57
CA THR A 122 13.02 -13.51 -5.94
C THR A 122 14.29 -12.72 -6.26
N LYS A 123 14.94 -13.08 -7.37
CA LYS A 123 16.25 -12.60 -7.88
C LYS A 123 16.46 -11.07 -7.99
N HIS A 124 15.47 -10.24 -7.64
CA HIS A 124 15.56 -8.79 -7.70
C HIS A 124 15.08 -8.16 -6.39
N GLN A 125 16.00 -7.51 -5.67
CA GLN A 125 15.70 -6.81 -4.43
C GLN A 125 15.07 -5.45 -4.77
N TRP A 126 13.73 -5.42 -4.81
CA TRP A 126 12.99 -4.18 -4.98
C TRP A 126 13.24 -3.25 -3.79
N ASN A 127 13.40 -1.96 -4.07
CA ASN A 127 13.43 -0.96 -3.02
C ASN A 127 11.99 -0.65 -2.58
N GLU A 128 11.68 -1.03 -1.34
CA GLU A 128 10.37 -0.86 -0.71
C GLU A 128 9.86 0.58 -0.81
N ASP A 129 10.72 1.56 -0.57
CA ASP A 129 10.37 2.97 -0.54
C ASP A 129 9.95 3.49 -1.92
N PHE A 130 10.64 3.07 -2.99
CA PHE A 130 10.27 3.47 -4.34
C PHE A 130 8.96 2.84 -4.81
N VAL A 131 8.69 1.59 -4.40
CA VAL A 131 7.42 0.93 -4.72
C VAL A 131 6.27 1.61 -3.98
N PHE A 132 6.39 1.83 -2.66
CA PHE A 132 5.33 2.49 -1.91
C PHE A 132 5.16 3.96 -2.30
N ASP A 133 6.22 4.71 -2.60
CA ASP A 133 6.09 6.06 -3.15
C ASP A 133 5.31 6.02 -4.47
N THR A 134 5.64 5.09 -5.37
CA THR A 134 4.95 4.96 -6.65
C THR A 134 3.46 4.67 -6.44
N LEU A 135 3.13 3.73 -5.56
CA LEU A 135 1.75 3.34 -5.25
C LEU A 135 0.96 4.40 -4.47
N ALA A 136 1.65 5.27 -3.72
CA ALA A 136 1.04 6.37 -2.98
C ALA A 136 0.46 7.46 -3.89
N GLU A 137 0.97 7.63 -5.11
CA GLU A 137 0.38 8.54 -6.09
C GLU A 137 -0.72 7.81 -6.89
N PRO A 138 -2.01 8.24 -6.78
CA PRO A 138 -3.12 7.54 -7.41
C PRO A 138 -2.97 7.37 -8.93
N VAL A 139 -2.39 8.37 -9.60
CA VAL A 139 -2.21 8.38 -11.05
C VAL A 139 -1.12 7.41 -11.49
N ARG A 140 0.00 7.33 -10.76
CA ARG A 140 1.08 6.35 -11.06
C ARG A 140 0.61 4.92 -10.83
N ARG A 141 -0.15 4.70 -9.76
CA ARG A 141 -0.82 3.41 -9.52
C ARG A 141 -1.77 3.06 -10.66
N ARG A 142 -2.65 3.97 -11.10
CA ARG A 142 -3.53 3.73 -12.25
C ARG A 142 -2.77 3.38 -13.53
N LEU A 143 -1.65 4.07 -13.81
CA LEU A 143 -0.77 3.75 -14.93
C LEU A 143 -0.16 2.35 -14.80
N LEU A 144 0.31 1.97 -13.61
CA LEU A 144 0.83 0.63 -13.33
C LEU A 144 -0.23 -0.45 -13.60
N LEU A 145 -1.45 -0.26 -13.08
CA LEU A 145 -2.55 -1.20 -13.28
C LEU A 145 -3.01 -1.23 -14.75
N ALA A 146 -3.01 -0.09 -15.45
CA ALA A 146 -3.33 -0.02 -16.88
C ALA A 146 -2.33 -0.82 -17.72
N LEU A 147 -1.03 -0.68 -17.45
CA LEU A 147 0.03 -1.45 -18.10
C LEU A 147 -0.04 -2.94 -17.74
N ALA A 148 -0.36 -3.27 -16.49
CA ALA A 148 -0.56 -4.65 -16.06
C ALA A 148 -1.73 -5.32 -16.79
N ARG A 149 -2.83 -4.58 -17.03
CA ARG A 149 -4.02 -5.08 -17.72
C ARG A 149 -3.84 -5.14 -19.24
N GLY A 150 -3.42 -4.02 -19.84
CA GLY A 150 -3.42 -3.78 -21.29
C GLY A 150 -2.11 -4.05 -22.02
N GLY A 151 -1.03 -4.39 -21.31
CA GLY A 151 0.27 -4.68 -21.91
C GLY A 151 1.01 -3.43 -22.43
N PRO A 152 1.97 -3.61 -23.36
CA PRO A 152 2.76 -2.50 -23.91
C PRO A 152 1.90 -1.50 -24.69
N GLN A 153 1.93 -0.23 -24.30
CA GLN A 153 1.10 0.82 -24.90
C GLN A 153 1.85 2.16 -25.04
N PRO A 154 1.54 2.98 -26.06
CA PRO A 154 2.10 4.31 -26.19
C PRO A 154 1.51 5.26 -25.13
N ALA A 155 2.25 6.31 -24.78
CA ALA A 155 1.83 7.29 -23.76
C ALA A 155 0.45 7.92 -24.06
N VAL A 156 0.09 8.08 -25.33
CA VAL A 156 -1.22 8.61 -25.77
C VAL A 156 -2.37 7.71 -25.28
N ASN A 157 -2.20 6.38 -25.35
CA ASN A 157 -3.22 5.44 -24.90
C ASN A 157 -3.30 5.38 -23.36
N LEU A 158 -2.20 5.73 -22.69
CA LEU A 158 -2.11 5.79 -21.24
C LEU A 158 -2.61 7.12 -20.66
N GLN A 159 -2.86 8.14 -21.48
CA GLN A 159 -3.26 9.48 -21.02
C GLN A 159 -4.52 9.43 -20.15
N GLY A 160 -5.52 8.62 -20.51
CA GLY A 160 -6.75 8.44 -19.73
C GLY A 160 -6.51 7.95 -18.29
N ALA A 161 -5.43 7.19 -18.07
CA ALA A 161 -4.99 6.74 -16.75
C ALA A 161 -3.91 7.66 -16.12
N GLY A 162 -3.17 8.42 -16.95
CA GLY A 162 -1.95 9.14 -16.62
C GLY A 162 -2.10 10.63 -16.30
N GLY A 163 -3.28 11.21 -16.49
CA GLY A 163 -3.61 12.58 -16.07
C GLY A 163 -4.28 13.42 -17.16
N ARG A 164 -4.33 14.74 -16.96
CA ARG A 164 -4.97 15.65 -17.92
C ARG A 164 -4.15 15.84 -19.20
N THR A 165 -2.83 15.83 -19.09
CA THR A 165 -1.91 16.08 -20.23
C THR A 165 -0.98 14.90 -20.51
N ILE A 166 -0.51 14.80 -21.75
CA ILE A 166 0.48 13.81 -22.17
C ILE A 166 1.83 14.06 -21.48
N ASP A 167 2.24 15.32 -21.34
CA ASP A 167 3.50 15.67 -20.68
C ASP A 167 3.56 15.22 -19.22
N ASP A 168 2.45 15.36 -18.48
CA ASP A 168 2.38 14.86 -17.11
C ASP A 168 2.45 13.33 -17.06
N THR A 169 1.82 12.66 -18.03
CA THR A 169 1.89 11.20 -18.18
C THR A 169 3.33 10.76 -18.43
N LEU A 170 4.05 11.44 -19.33
CA LEU A 170 5.46 11.16 -19.63
C LEU A 170 6.37 11.40 -18.42
N LYS A 171 6.17 12.49 -17.66
CA LYS A 171 6.93 12.76 -16.42
C LYS A 171 6.71 11.65 -15.38
N ARG A 172 5.48 11.16 -15.24
CA ARG A 172 5.15 10.05 -14.33
C ARG A 172 5.78 8.74 -14.79
N LEU A 173 5.68 8.42 -16.08
CA LEU A 173 6.32 7.23 -16.67
C LEU A 173 7.85 7.29 -16.52
N ALA A 174 8.46 8.47 -16.65
CA ALA A 174 9.88 8.66 -16.41
C ALA A 174 10.27 8.31 -14.97
N ARG A 175 9.50 8.76 -13.97
CA ARG A 175 9.73 8.38 -12.56
C ARG A 175 9.55 6.88 -12.33
N MET A 176 8.51 6.27 -12.89
CA MET A 176 8.27 4.83 -12.79
C MET A 176 9.38 4.01 -13.46
N ARG A 177 9.98 4.53 -14.54
CA ARG A 177 11.15 3.93 -15.20
C ARG A 177 12.39 4.04 -14.32
N THR A 178 12.63 5.19 -13.68
CA THR A 178 13.74 5.33 -12.70
C THR A 178 13.57 4.37 -11.53
N ALA A 179 12.33 4.07 -11.13
CA ALA A 179 12.03 3.06 -10.12
C ALA A 179 12.10 1.60 -10.63
N GLY A 180 12.43 1.37 -11.90
CA GLY A 180 12.54 0.03 -12.49
C GLY A 180 11.20 -0.66 -12.77
N LEU A 181 10.07 0.01 -12.56
CA LEU A 181 8.72 -0.56 -12.71
C LEU A 181 8.24 -0.60 -14.17
N VAL A 182 8.73 0.31 -14.99
CA VAL A 182 8.32 0.48 -16.39
C VAL A 182 9.55 0.47 -17.29
N THR A 183 9.46 -0.26 -18.40
CA THR A 183 10.45 -0.22 -19.48
C THR A 183 9.89 0.53 -20.69
N MET A 184 10.81 1.10 -21.46
CA MET A 184 10.51 1.83 -22.68
C MET A 184 11.20 1.11 -23.84
N SER A 185 10.45 0.81 -24.89
CA SER A 185 10.97 0.22 -26.13
C SER A 185 10.49 1.02 -27.33
N ASP A 186 11.26 0.97 -28.41
CA ASP A 186 10.87 1.62 -29.66
C ASP A 186 9.73 0.83 -30.30
N ASN A 187 8.70 1.53 -30.79
CA ASN A 187 7.66 0.90 -31.57
C ASN A 187 8.21 0.57 -32.96
N GLN A 188 8.59 -0.68 -33.22
CA GLN A 188 9.09 -1.11 -34.53
C GLN A 188 8.14 -0.82 -35.71
N LYS A 189 6.84 -0.60 -35.46
CA LYS A 189 5.84 -0.28 -36.50
C LYS A 189 5.72 1.21 -36.83
N ASP A 190 6.04 2.09 -35.88
CA ASP A 190 5.81 3.55 -36.02
C ASP A 190 7.13 4.34 -35.97
N GLY A 191 8.20 3.78 -35.37
CA GLY A 191 9.55 4.34 -35.26
C GLY A 191 9.67 5.66 -34.49
N ARG A 192 8.55 6.39 -34.33
CA ARG A 192 8.46 7.71 -33.71
C ARG A 192 7.87 7.66 -32.31
N ARG A 193 7.20 6.57 -31.95
CA ARG A 193 6.50 6.43 -30.67
C ARG A 193 7.18 5.37 -29.83
N ASN A 194 7.38 5.70 -28.56
CA ASN A 194 7.85 4.73 -27.57
C ASN A 194 6.66 3.95 -27.02
N LEU A 195 6.84 2.64 -26.87
CA LEU A 195 5.95 1.77 -26.12
C LEU A 195 6.45 1.69 -24.69
N TYR A 196 5.52 1.88 -23.76
CA TYR A 196 5.75 1.69 -22.34
C TYR A 196 5.14 0.34 -21.95
N SER A 197 5.92 -0.48 -21.27
CA SER A 197 5.47 -1.77 -20.74
C SER A 197 5.89 -1.89 -19.29
N LEU A 198 5.25 -2.79 -18.54
CA LEU A 198 5.82 -3.21 -17.27
C LEU A 198 7.22 -3.78 -17.50
N SER A 199 8.13 -3.48 -16.58
CA SER A 199 9.45 -4.08 -16.59
C SER A 199 9.31 -5.61 -16.44
N PRO A 200 10.11 -6.41 -17.17
CA PRO A 200 10.10 -7.87 -17.03
C PRO A 200 10.52 -8.33 -15.64
N GLN A 201 11.12 -7.45 -14.85
CA GLN A 201 11.45 -7.73 -13.45
C GLN A 201 10.22 -7.67 -12.55
N VAL A 202 9.15 -6.98 -12.96
CA VAL A 202 7.92 -6.86 -12.17
C VAL A 202 7.25 -8.24 -12.14
N PRO A 203 7.13 -8.85 -10.95
CA PRO A 203 6.58 -10.20 -10.78
C PRO A 203 5.06 -10.15 -10.97
N LEU A 204 4.65 -10.24 -12.24
CA LEU A 204 3.26 -10.32 -12.65
C LEU A 204 2.90 -11.78 -12.88
N THR A 205 2.14 -12.36 -11.96
CA THR A 205 1.58 -13.70 -12.09
C THR A 205 0.12 -13.60 -12.55
N THR A 206 -0.28 -14.43 -13.50
CA THR A 206 -1.69 -14.52 -13.91
C THR A 206 -2.31 -15.73 -13.23
N ASP A 207 -3.25 -15.49 -12.31
CA ASP A 207 -3.99 -16.53 -11.59
C ASP A 207 -5.42 -16.57 -12.14
N GLY A 208 -5.61 -17.38 -13.19
CA GLY A 208 -6.86 -17.47 -13.93
C GLY A 208 -7.28 -16.14 -14.57
N ALA A 209 -8.42 -15.59 -14.13
CA ALA A 209 -8.94 -14.30 -14.59
C ALA A 209 -8.32 -13.09 -13.87
N SER A 210 -7.58 -13.32 -12.78
CA SER A 210 -6.98 -12.26 -11.97
C SER A 210 -5.49 -12.11 -12.27
N LYS A 211 -4.98 -10.89 -12.23
CA LYS A 211 -3.55 -10.61 -12.35
C LYS A 211 -3.01 -10.21 -10.98
N VAL A 212 -1.91 -10.81 -10.54
CA VAL A 212 -1.29 -10.54 -9.24
C VAL A 212 0.09 -9.95 -9.45
N ILE A 213 0.35 -8.80 -8.83
CA ILE A 213 1.69 -8.20 -8.77
C ILE A 213 2.22 -8.41 -7.36
N ASP A 214 3.30 -9.17 -7.20
CA ASP A 214 3.84 -9.53 -5.89
C ASP A 214 5.29 -9.09 -5.69
N PHE A 215 5.50 -7.93 -5.07
CA PHE A 215 6.83 -7.40 -4.78
C PHE A 215 7.54 -8.10 -3.60
N GLY A 216 6.94 -9.14 -3.00
CA GLY A 216 7.44 -9.87 -1.83
C GLY A 216 7.10 -9.20 -0.49
N PHE A 217 6.87 -7.88 -0.49
CA PHE A 217 6.38 -7.08 0.65
C PHE A 217 5.03 -6.39 0.36
N CYS A 218 4.57 -6.42 -0.89
CA CYS A 218 3.28 -5.87 -1.28
C CYS A 218 2.71 -6.68 -2.44
N VAL A 219 1.53 -7.25 -2.23
CA VAL A 219 0.76 -8.02 -3.21
C VAL A 219 -0.44 -7.19 -3.63
N LEU A 220 -0.55 -6.93 -4.93
CA LEU A 220 -1.69 -6.27 -5.56
C LEU A 220 -2.46 -7.29 -6.39
N ARG A 221 -3.72 -7.57 -6.04
CA ARG A 221 -4.55 -8.54 -6.77
C ARG A 221 -5.57 -7.81 -7.66
N LEU A 222 -5.30 -7.74 -8.95
CA LEU A 222 -6.19 -7.17 -9.96
C LEU A 222 -7.32 -8.17 -10.27
N GLY A 223 -8.50 -7.93 -9.68
CA GLY A 223 -9.79 -8.51 -10.09
C GLY A 223 -10.55 -7.61 -11.04
#